data_AF-A0A937YKH3-F1
#
_entry.id   AF-A0A937YKH3-F1
#
_cell.length_a   1.000
_cell.length_b   1.000
_cell.length_c   1.000
_cell.angle_alpha   90.00
_cell.angle_beta   90.00
_cell.angle_gamma   90.00
#
_symmetry.space_group_name_H-M   'P 1'
#
loop_
_entity.id
_entity.type
_entity.pdbx_description
1 polymer ?
#
loop_
_entity_poly.entity_id
_entity_poly.type
_entity_poly.pdbx_seq_one_letter_code
_entity_poly.pdbx_strand_id
1 'polypeptide(L)' 'MKKIKVANPVVDIDGDEMTRIIWAWIKERLILPYLDITLEYYDLGMEHRDKTEDQVTIDAA' A
#
# COMPACT_ATOMS: atom_id res chain seq x y z
N MET A 1 -10.95 10.57 18.61
CA MET A 1 -11.22 11.45 17.46
C MET A 1 -11.94 10.66 16.39
N LYS A 2 -12.88 11.27 15.66
CA LYS A 2 -13.50 10.63 14.49
C LYS A 2 -12.51 10.65 13.33
N LYS A 3 -12.26 9.51 12.69
CA LYS A 3 -11.40 9.43 11.50
C LYS A 3 -12.01 10.24 10.35
N ILE A 4 -11.17 10.83 9.52
CA ILE A 4 -11.60 11.54 8.31
C ILE A 4 -11.97 10.48 7.27
N LYS A 5 -13.19 10.54 6.74
CA LYS A 5 -13.67 9.58 5.74
C LYS A 5 -13.18 9.98 4.36
N VAL A 6 -12.49 9.07 3.68
CA VAL A 6 -12.05 9.26 2.30
C VAL A 6 -13.12 8.67 1.38
N ALA A 7 -13.52 9.44 0.36
CA ALA A 7 -14.67 9.10 -0.47
C ALA A 7 -14.37 7.98 -1.49
N ASN A 8 -13.13 7.92 -1.98
CA ASN A 8 -12.69 6.99 -3.02
C ASN A 8 -11.51 6.14 -2.52
N PRO A 9 -11.34 4.93 -3.04
CA PRO A 9 -10.17 4.11 -2.74
C PRO A 9 -8.87 4.75 -3.25
N VAL A 10 -7.76 4.35 -2.65
CA VAL A 10 -6.40 4.72 -3.09
C VAL A 10 -5.59 3.45 -3.31
N VAL A 11 -4.87 3.39 -4.43
CA VAL A 11 -3.94 2.29 -4.72
C VAL A 11 -2.71 2.43 -3.83
N ASP A 12 -2.37 1.37 -3.12
CA ASP A 12 -1.22 1.25 -2.21
C ASP A 12 -0.23 0.23 -2.78
N ILE A 13 0.84 0.77 -3.38
CA ILE A 13 1.90 0.01 -4.03
C ILE A 13 3.03 -0.18 -3.02
N ASP A 14 3.24 -1.43 -2.59
CA ASP A 14 4.31 -1.77 -1.65
C ASP A 14 5.65 -2.00 -2.36
N GLY A 15 6.73 -1.78 -1.63
CA GLY A 15 8.10 -1.84 -2.16
C GLY A 15 8.98 -2.87 -1.46
N ASP A 16 10.30 -2.62 -1.55
CA ASP A 16 11.35 -3.52 -1.04
C ASP A 16 12.22 -2.87 0.05
N GLU A 17 12.99 -3.73 0.73
CA GLU A 17 14.06 -3.36 1.66
C GLU A 17 13.62 -2.39 2.78
N MET A 18 14.41 -1.35 3.06
CA MET A 18 14.14 -0.37 4.10
C MET A 18 12.90 0.47 3.81
N THR A 19 12.56 0.67 2.53
CA THR A 19 11.39 1.48 2.16
C THR A 19 10.08 0.78 2.52
N ARG A 20 10.00 -0.54 2.38
CA ARG A 20 8.85 -1.35 2.85
C ARG A 20 8.60 -1.21 4.34
N ILE A 21 9.67 -1.24 5.15
CA ILE A 21 9.59 -1.10 6.60
C ILE A 21 9.12 0.31 7.00
N ILE A 22 9.71 1.34 6.39
CA ILE A 22 9.31 2.73 6.63
C ILE A 22 7.86 2.96 6.20
N TRP A 23 7.44 2.39 5.07
CA TRP A 23 6.09 2.53 4.55
C TRP A 23 5.04 1.91 5.47
N ALA A 24 5.28 0.70 5.98
CA ALA A 24 4.42 0.07 6.99
C ALA A 24 4.28 0.97 8.23
N TRP A 25 5.38 1.52 8.73
CA TRP A 25 5.36 2.42 9.90
C TRP A 25 4.55 3.71 9.64
N ILE A 26 4.71 4.33 8.47
CA ILE A 26 3.95 5.52 8.07
C ILE A 26 2.45 5.18 8.01
N LYS A 27 2.08 4.08 7.34
CA LYS A 27 0.67 3.67 7.22
C LYS A 27 0.05 3.45 8.59
N GLU A 28 0.70 2.67 9.45
CA GLU A 28 0.17 2.29 10.75
C GLU A 28 0.09 3.45 11.75
N ARG A 29 1.06 4.36 11.74
CA ARG A 29 1.16 5.42 12.76
C ARG A 29 0.65 6.78 12.31
N LEU A 30 0.77 7.08 11.03
CA LEU A 30 0.51 8.42 10.50
C LEU A 30 -0.71 8.51 9.58
N ILE A 31 -1.22 7.37 9.07
CA ILE A 31 -2.36 7.35 8.13
C ILE A 31 -3.59 6.71 8.77
N LEU A 32 -3.55 5.40 9.03
CA LEU A 32 -4.70 4.61 9.49
C LEU A 32 -5.32 5.06 10.83
N PRO A 33 -4.59 5.68 11.78
CA PRO A 33 -5.20 6.23 12.99
C PRO A 33 -6.12 7.43 12.71
N TYR A 34 -5.89 8.14 11.61
CA TYR A 34 -6.54 9.42 11.31
C TYR A 34 -7.51 9.34 10.13
N LEU A 35 -7.29 8.41 9.18
CA LEU A 35 -8.10 8.24 7.98
C LEU A 35 -8.90 6.93 8.02
N ASP A 36 -10.17 7.02 7.64
CA ASP A 36 -11.02 5.90 7.26
C ASP A 36 -11.01 5.85 5.72
N ILE A 37 -10.12 5.00 5.19
CA ILE A 37 -9.75 4.93 3.77
C ILE A 37 -9.70 3.47 3.33
N THR A 38 -10.18 3.21 2.11
CA THR A 38 -10.01 1.92 1.43
C THR A 38 -8.71 1.94 0.64
N LEU A 39 -7.82 0.98 0.92
CA LEU A 39 -6.57 0.82 0.19
C LEU A 39 -6.66 -0.40 -0.73
N GLU A 40 -6.44 -0.19 -2.02
CA GLU A 40 -6.28 -1.26 -3.01
C GLU A 40 -4.81 -1.63 -3.05
N TYR A 41 -4.47 -2.73 -2.38
CA TYR A 41 -3.08 -3.10 -2.10
C TYR A 41 -2.47 -3.96 -3.19
N TYR A 42 -1.28 -3.59 -3.63
CA TYR A 42 -0.46 -4.34 -4.58
C TYR A 42 0.97 -4.47 -4.05
N ASP A 43 1.46 -5.70 -3.94
CA ASP A 43 2.84 -5.96 -3.51
C ASP A 43 3.77 -5.94 -4.73
N LEU A 44 4.51 -4.86 -4.93
CA LEU A 44 5.53 -4.77 -5.99
C LEU A 44 6.93 -5.12 -5.47
N GLY A 45 7.01 -5.82 -4.33
CA GLY A 45 8.26 -6.42 -3.89
C GLY A 45 8.84 -7.36 -4.94
N MET A 46 10.16 -7.37 -5.10
CA MET A 46 10.86 -8.16 -6.13
C MET A 46 10.43 -9.63 -6.16
N GLU A 47 10.28 -10.27 -4.98
CA GLU A 47 9.84 -11.67 -4.91
C GLU A 47 8.40 -11.88 -5.39
N HIS A 48 7.52 -10.90 -5.18
CA HIS A 48 6.12 -11.01 -5.60
C HIS A 48 5.98 -10.75 -7.10
N ARG A 49 6.75 -9.79 -7.63
CA ARG A 49 6.87 -9.58 -9.07
C ARG A 49 7.40 -10.81 -9.78
N ASP A 50 8.44 -11.45 -9.25
CA ASP A 50 8.97 -12.70 -9.82
C ASP A 50 7.91 -13.83 -9.81
N LYS A 51 7.21 -14.03 -8.69
CA LYS A 51 6.14 -15.04 -8.55
C LYS A 51 4.96 -14.84 -9.51
N THR A 52 4.70 -13.60 -9.91
CA THR A 52 3.56 -13.24 -10.76
C THR A 52 3.96 -12.99 -12.20
N GLU A 53 5.21 -13.29 -12.59
CA GLU A 53 5.74 -12.95 -13.91
C GLU A 53 5.50 -11.47 -14.26
N ASP A 54 5.62 -10.60 -13.25
CA ASP A 54 5.40 -9.16 -13.29
C ASP A 54 3.95 -8.72 -13.58
N GLN A 55 2.97 -9.63 -13.58
CA GLN A 55 1.55 -9.32 -13.78
C GLN A 55 1.01 -8.35 -12.71
N VAL A 56 1.50 -8.44 -11.47
CA VAL A 56 1.12 -7.53 -10.39
C VAL A 56 1.46 -6.06 -10.70
N THR A 57 2.54 -5.82 -11.46
CA THR A 57 2.95 -4.48 -11.86
C THR A 57 2.00 -3.90 -12.90
N ILE A 58 1.45 -4.75 -13.78
CA ILE A 58 0.44 -4.38 -14.78
C ILE A 58 -0.89 -4.08 -14.08
N ASP A 59 -1.29 -4.93 -13.13
CA ASP A 59 -2.56 -4.78 -12.42
C ASP A 59 -2.60 -3.55 -11.49
N ALA A 60 -1.43 -3.02 -11.12
CA ALA A 60 -1.28 -1.82 -10.30
C ALA A 60 -1.24 -0.50 -11.09
N ALA A 61 -1.14 -0.54 -12.43
CA ALA A 61 -1.02 0.63 -13.32
C ALA A 61 -2.35 1.02 -13.97
#